data_AF-A0A967K552-F1
#
_entry.id   AF-A0A967K552-F1
#
_cell.length_a   1.000
_cell.length_b   1.000
_cell.length_c   1.000
_cell.angle_alpha   90.00
_cell.angle_beta   90.00
_cell.angle_gamma   90.00
#
_symmetry.space_group_name_H-M   'P 1'
#
loop_
_entity.id
_entity.type
_entity.pdbx_description
1 polymer ?
#
loop_
_entity_poly.entity_id
_entity_poly.type
_entity_poly.pdbx_seq_one_letter_code
_entity_poly.pdbx_strand_id
1 'polypeptide(L)' 'MTNSSNNRSRIIVALDFEHEADALSLVERLEPSRCRLKVGKEMFTRSGPVLV' A
#
# COMPACT_ATOMS: atom_id res chain seq x y z
N MET A 1 -18.55 -23.07 -11.50
CA MET A 1 -18.64 -22.78 -10.05
C MET A 1 -17.25 -22.35 -9.58
N THR A 2 -16.94 -21.05 -9.58
CA THR A 2 -15.71 -20.57 -8.94
C THR A 2 -16.08 -19.43 -8.02
N ASN A 3 -15.79 -19.65 -6.74
CA ASN A 3 -16.28 -18.88 -5.62
C ASN A 3 -15.90 -17.40 -5.72
N SER A 4 -16.90 -16.56 -5.46
CA SER A 4 -16.74 -15.16 -5.10
C SER A 4 -16.02 -15.08 -3.74
N SER A 5 -14.68 -15.13 -3.74
CA SER A 5 -13.89 -14.81 -2.55
C SER A 5 -13.84 -13.30 -2.41
N ASN A 6 -14.76 -12.77 -1.61
CA ASN A 6 -14.78 -11.42 -1.07
C ASN A 6 -13.40 -11.08 -0.47
N ASN A 7 -12.47 -10.61 -1.30
CA ASN A 7 -11.10 -10.36 -0.90
C ASN A 7 -10.97 -8.99 -0.24
N ARG A 8 -11.77 -8.77 0.81
CA ARG A 8 -11.58 -7.63 1.69
C ARG A 8 -10.43 -7.98 2.61
N SER A 9 -9.21 -7.82 2.09
CA SER A 9 -8.00 -7.78 2.91
C SER A 9 -8.26 -6.87 4.12
N ARG A 10 -8.35 -7.45 5.32
CA ARG A 10 -8.52 -6.72 6.59
C ARG A 10 -7.20 -6.15 7.11
N ILE A 11 -6.10 -6.46 6.45
CA ILE A 11 -4.77 -5.99 6.83
C ILE A 11 -4.54 -4.65 6.16
N ILE A 12 -4.25 -3.64 6.97
CA ILE A 12 -3.82 -2.31 6.51
C ILE A 12 -2.38 -2.12 6.94
N VAL A 13 -1.49 -1.90 5.96
CA VAL A 13 -0.08 -1.62 6.20
C VAL A 13 0.12 -0.12 6.06
N ALA A 14 0.67 0.51 7.11
CA ALA A 14 1.02 1.92 7.07
C ALA A 14 2.34 2.10 6.29
N LEU A 15 2.29 2.86 5.21
CA LEU A 15 3.46 3.37 4.50
C LEU A 15 3.85 4.69 5.17
N ASP A 16 4.65 4.58 6.23
CA ASP A 16 5.18 5.70 7.00
C ASP A 16 6.71 5.63 6.95
N PHE A 17 7.25 5.97 5.77
CA PHE A 17 8.68 5.98 5.51
C PHE A 17 9.13 7.41 5.22
N GLU A 18 10.32 7.78 5.70
CA GLU A 18 10.94 9.08 5.43
C GLU A 18 11.32 9.23 3.95
N HIS A 19 11.71 8.12 3.31
CA HIS A 19 12.13 8.06 1.91
C HIS A 19 11.17 7.21 1.07
N GLU A 20 10.92 7.67 -0.15
CA GLU A 20 10.06 6.99 -1.12
C GLU A 20 10.59 5.61 -1.54
N ALA A 21 11.91 5.47 -1.65
CA ALA A 21 12.55 4.21 -2.05
C ALA A 21 12.23 3.06 -1.07
N ASP A 22 12.23 3.36 0.23
CA ASP A 22 11.90 2.38 1.28
C ASP A 22 10.42 1.96 1.19
N ALA A 23 9.55 2.93 0.93
CA ALA A 23 8.12 2.71 0.72
C ALA A 23 7.87 1.81 -0.50
N LEU A 24 8.50 2.13 -1.64
CA LEU A 24 8.37 1.35 -2.87
C LEU A 24 8.90 -0.06 -2.72
N SER A 25 10.06 -0.24 -2.08
CA SER A 25 10.62 -1.58 -1.81
C SER A 25 9.69 -2.44 -0.96
N LEU A 26 8.98 -1.84 0.00
CA LEU A 26 7.95 -2.56 0.75
C LEU A 26 6.76 -2.93 -0.14
N VAL A 27 6.27 -1.99 -0.95
CA VAL A 27 5.12 -2.21 -1.85
C VAL A 27 5.39 -3.30 -2.87
N GLU A 28 6.59 -3.36 -3.45
CA GLU A 28 7.00 -4.41 -4.39
C GLU A 28 6.91 -5.84 -3.80
N ARG A 29 7.03 -5.97 -2.48
CA ARG A 29 6.96 -7.26 -1.77
C ARG A 29 5.54 -7.60 -1.29
N LEU A 30 4.61 -6.66 -1.41
CA LEU A 30 3.26 -6.78 -0.87
C LEU A 30 2.24 -7.12 -1.96
N GLU A 31 1.46 -8.16 -1.72
CA GLU A 31 0.38 -8.56 -2.61
C GLU A 31 -0.86 -7.70 -2.37
N PRO A 32 -1.40 -6.99 -3.38
CA PRO A 32 -2.59 -6.14 -3.22
C PRO A 32 -3.85 -6.94 -2.86
N SER A 33 -3.84 -8.24 -3.17
CA SER A 33 -4.86 -9.20 -2.76
C SER A 33 -4.79 -9.57 -1.27
N ARG A 34 -3.73 -9.21 -0.54
CA ARG A 34 -3.52 -9.64 0.86
C ARG A 34 -3.47 -8.50 1.86
N CYS A 35 -3.16 -7.29 1.40
CA CYS A 35 -3.07 -6.09 2.23
C CYS A 35 -3.57 -4.85 1.48
N ARG A 36 -4.06 -3.87 2.23
CA ARG A 36 -4.29 -2.51 1.74
C ARG A 36 -3.21 -1.61 2.31
N LEU A 37 -2.83 -0.60 1.55
CA LEU A 37 -1.79 0.35 1.94
C LEU A 37 -2.45 1.63 2.47
N LYS A 38 -1.88 2.20 3.53
CA LYS A 38 -2.27 3.51 4.07
C LYS A 38 -1.09 4.47 3.94
N VAL A 39 -1.25 5.47 3.10
CA VAL A 39 -0.26 6.54 2.92
C VAL A 39 -0.55 7.68 3.92
N GLY A 40 0.46 8.09 4.68
CA GLY A 40 0.38 9.25 5.58
C GLY A 40 0.38 10.58 4.83
N LYS A 41 -0.01 11.68 5.50
CA LYS A 41 -0.09 13.02 4.89
C LYS A 41 1.26 13.52 4.38
N GLU A 42 2.34 13.24 5.10
CA GLU A 42 3.69 13.68 4.74
C GLU A 42 4.22 12.95 3.51
N MET A 43 4.08 11.62 3.47
CA MET A 43 4.40 10.83 2.29
C MET A 43 3.54 11.22 1.08
N PHE A 44 2.24 11.47 1.27
CA PHE A 44 1.36 11.94 0.18
C PHE A 44 1.80 13.32 -0.35
N THR A 45 2.31 14.20 0.50
CA THR A 45 2.77 15.53 0.05
C THR A 45 4.10 15.45 -0.72
N ARG A 46 5.00 14.55 -0.31
CA ARG A 46 6.34 14.41 -0.91
C ARG A 46 6.32 13.59 -2.20
N SER A 47 5.60 12.47 -2.20
CA SER A 47 5.63 11.47 -3.27
C SER A 47 4.24 11.18 -3.85
N GLY A 48 3.17 11.62 -3.20
CA GLY A 48 1.79 11.34 -3.63
C GLY A 48 1.48 11.73 -5.07
N PRO A 49 1.88 12.89 -5.61
CA PRO A 49 1.58 13.26 -7.01
C PRO A 49 2.15 12.31 -8.06
N VAL A 50 3.19 11.56 -7.71
CA VAL A 50 3.84 10.58 -8.60
C VAL A 50 3.38 9.14 -8.29
N LEU A 51 2.85 8.91 -7.08
CA LEU A 51 2.53 7.59 -6.54
C LEU A 51 1.03 7.21 -6.66
N VAL A 52 0.11 8.17 -6.86
CA VAL A 52 -1.36 7.93 -6.89
C VAL A 52 -2.01 8.17 -8.24
#